data_AF-A0AB34JV34-F1
#
_entry.id   AF-A0AB34JV34-F1
#
_cell.length_a   1.000
_cell.length_b   1.000
_cell.length_c   1.000
_cell.angle_alpha   90.00
_cell.angle_beta   90.00
_cell.angle_gamma   90.00
#
_symmetry.space_group_name_H-M   'P 1'
#
loop_
_entity.id
_entity.type
_entity.pdbx_description
1 polymer ?
#
loop_
_entity_poly.entity_id
_entity_poly.type
_entity_poly.pdbx_seq_one_letter_code
_entity_poly.pdbx_strand_id
1 'polypeptide(L)'
;MAKARSLAKAASLSTCRSLAHVVRVRTPPSTLDLSRVGVFAHPFRAEAQRMRLGSCALRQLSTAANAREPPKGFISSAPRERSLVEELHRLEHETPWWAASLFRLVGMFTPKQRQAAAGGDLYYVCGMQSLLPEFFDPARGGLDDRYYIRFQLVVLHCWICHVRLRQEPKEHYEHLFKETMEKVWGQAEIDLAYQFNMDYLQLSKHLKEMQFTWHGTVRALDAAVVAEDAREQLHAVLQRNLYTDGEGKPLVNVESNAAWLTEYVLLQLNAQMKLSSTDALNGIGRWADLSELTTEK
;
A
#
# COMPACT_ATOMS: atom_id res chain seq x y z
N MET A 1 -0.97 -30.02 80.15
CA MET A 1 0.48 -30.01 79.91
C MET A 1 0.78 -28.85 78.95
N ALA A 2 0.98 -27.60 79.38
CA ALA A 2 2.13 -27.03 80.09
C ALA A 2 3.44 -26.96 79.24
N LYS A 3 3.62 -25.83 78.54
CA LYS A 3 4.88 -25.07 78.23
C LYS A 3 4.55 -24.11 77.08
N ALA A 4 4.32 -22.80 77.22
CA ALA A 4 5.00 -21.72 77.94
C ALA A 4 6.34 -21.28 77.33
N ARG A 5 6.39 -19.96 77.03
CA ARG A 5 7.56 -19.06 76.89
C ARG A 5 8.18 -19.00 75.48
N SER A 6 8.59 -17.85 74.92
CA SER A 6 8.85 -16.53 75.52
C SER A 6 9.16 -15.50 74.40
N LEU A 7 8.67 -14.25 74.58
CA LEU A 7 9.38 -12.94 74.51
C LEU A 7 10.29 -12.64 73.28
N ALA A 8 10.42 -11.43 72.73
CA ALA A 8 10.09 -10.07 73.15
C ALA A 8 10.31 -9.08 71.98
N LYS A 9 9.65 -7.89 72.05
CA LYS A 9 10.18 -6.50 71.88
C LYS A 9 11.13 -6.19 70.69
N ALA A 10 11.09 -5.06 69.98
CA ALA A 10 10.52 -3.72 70.18
C ALA A 10 10.51 -2.98 68.81
N ALA A 11 9.49 -2.19 68.50
CA ALA A 11 9.49 -0.71 68.43
C ALA A 11 10.60 -0.04 67.59
N SER A 12 10.19 0.65 66.52
CA SER A 12 10.69 1.99 66.20
C SER A 12 9.69 2.74 65.32
N LEU A 13 9.47 4.00 65.70
CA LEU A 13 8.54 4.99 65.16
C LEU A 13 9.13 5.73 63.96
N SER A 14 8.24 6.47 63.28
CA SER A 14 8.49 7.69 62.50
C SER A 14 8.96 7.50 61.05
N THR A 15 8.13 7.91 60.09
CA THR A 15 8.15 9.30 59.57
C THR A 15 7.09 9.45 58.47
N CYS A 16 6.18 10.41 58.64
CA CYS A 16 5.32 10.93 57.59
C CYS A 16 6.15 11.62 56.50
N ARG A 17 5.91 11.32 55.22
CA ARG A 17 5.98 12.31 54.14
C ARG A 17 5.11 11.90 52.95
N SER A 18 4.06 12.69 52.76
CA SER A 18 3.29 12.84 51.53
C SER A 18 4.21 13.15 50.34
N LEU A 19 3.91 12.61 49.16
CA LEU A 19 4.01 13.31 47.86
C LEU A 19 3.46 12.43 46.71
N ALA A 20 2.35 12.89 46.14
CA ALA A 20 1.94 12.79 44.74
C ALA A 20 2.39 11.56 43.93
N HIS A 21 1.53 10.54 43.87
CA HIS A 21 1.55 9.60 42.74
C HIS A 21 0.76 10.22 41.58
N VAL A 22 1.49 10.91 40.70
CA VAL A 22 1.06 11.25 39.35
C VAL A 22 0.69 9.96 38.63
N VAL A 23 -0.55 9.92 38.13
CA VAL A 23 -1.06 8.92 37.20
C VAL A 23 -0.17 8.98 35.95
N ARG A 24 0.75 8.01 35.82
CA ARG A 24 1.51 7.80 34.59
C ARG A 24 0.58 7.11 33.61
N VAL A 25 -0.06 7.92 32.77
CA VAL A 25 -0.77 7.47 31.57
C VAL A 25 0.19 6.59 30.78
N ARG A 26 -0.18 5.31 30.60
CA ARG A 26 0.49 4.41 29.68
C ARG A 26 0.27 4.96 28.27
N THR A 27 1.33 5.50 27.67
CA THR A 27 1.41 5.69 26.22
C THR A 27 1.34 4.32 25.55
N PRO A 28 0.55 4.14 24.47
CA PRO A 28 0.60 2.92 23.66
C PRO A 28 1.95 2.82 22.92
N PRO A 29 2.43 1.61 22.60
CA PRO A 29 3.67 1.44 21.85
C PRO A 29 3.42 1.72 20.35
N SER A 30 3.96 2.82 19.83
CA SER A 30 3.87 3.26 18.43
C SER A 30 5.12 2.95 17.60
N THR A 31 5.90 1.95 17.97
CA THR A 31 7.05 1.49 17.16
C THR A 31 6.66 0.23 16.38
N LEU A 32 6.27 0.42 15.13
CA LEU A 32 6.30 -0.63 14.11
C LEU A 32 7.75 -1.14 14.01
N ASP A 33 7.96 -2.45 14.18
CA ASP A 33 9.27 -3.08 13.91
C ASP A 33 9.49 -3.18 12.39
N LEU A 34 9.84 -2.05 11.77
CA LEU A 34 10.13 -1.92 10.34
C LEU A 34 11.52 -2.48 9.97
N SER A 35 12.28 -2.99 10.94
CA SER A 35 13.61 -3.60 10.72
C SER A 35 13.56 -4.83 9.79
N ARG A 36 12.37 -5.40 9.59
CA ARG A 36 12.13 -6.53 8.68
C ARG A 36 11.73 -6.12 7.26
N VAL A 37 11.49 -4.84 6.98
CA VAL A 37 11.11 -4.39 5.63
C VAL A 37 12.32 -4.55 4.69
N GLY A 38 12.32 -5.61 3.88
CA GLY A 38 13.39 -5.88 2.93
C GLY A 38 13.47 -4.79 1.86
N VAL A 39 14.56 -4.01 1.86
CA VAL A 39 14.84 -2.97 0.85
C VAL A 39 15.07 -3.61 -0.51
N PHE A 40 14.48 -3.02 -1.56
CA PHE A 40 14.62 -3.52 -2.92
C PHE A 40 16.07 -3.33 -3.44
N ALA A 41 16.76 -4.43 -3.78
CA ALA A 41 18.05 -4.39 -4.46
C ALA A 41 17.84 -4.63 -5.97
N HIS A 42 18.00 -3.58 -6.80
CA HIS A 42 17.98 -3.72 -8.26
C HIS A 42 19.24 -3.13 -8.92
N PRO A 43 19.73 -3.71 -10.03
CA PRO A 43 20.99 -3.34 -10.67
C PRO A 43 20.78 -2.23 -11.70
N PHE A 44 20.38 -1.03 -11.28
CA PHE A 44 20.45 0.17 -12.12
C PHE A 44 21.03 1.32 -11.29
N ARG A 45 22.35 1.31 -11.14
CA ARG A 45 23.11 2.15 -10.20
C ARG A 45 23.51 3.52 -10.77
N ALA A 46 23.16 3.88 -12.00
CA ALA A 46 23.79 5.01 -12.68
C ALA A 46 22.84 5.83 -13.58
N GLU A 47 21.70 6.33 -13.08
CA GLU A 47 20.92 7.31 -13.85
C GLU A 47 20.07 8.27 -12.99
N ALA A 48 20.42 8.49 -11.73
CA ALA A 48 19.63 9.34 -10.82
C ALA A 48 19.80 10.85 -11.07
N GLN A 49 20.80 11.27 -11.85
CA GLN A 49 21.14 12.70 -12.05
C GLN A 49 20.56 13.33 -13.33
N ARG A 50 19.88 12.58 -14.20
CA ARG A 50 19.15 13.15 -15.36
C ARG A 50 17.70 13.58 -15.05
N MET A 51 17.31 13.57 -13.76
CA MET A 51 15.95 13.78 -13.27
C MET A 51 15.46 15.25 -13.28
N ARG A 52 15.35 15.87 -14.46
CA ARG A 52 14.52 17.09 -14.61
C ARG A 52 13.63 17.10 -15.86
N LEU A 53 13.94 16.31 -16.89
CA LEU A 53 13.29 16.45 -18.20
C LEU A 53 12.12 15.47 -18.44
N GLY A 54 12.18 14.23 -17.92
CA GLY A 54 11.16 13.20 -18.21
C GLY A 54 9.81 13.43 -17.53
N SER A 55 9.80 14.12 -16.39
CA SER A 55 8.56 14.32 -15.63
C SER A 55 7.71 15.46 -16.23
N CYS A 56 8.24 16.30 -17.13
CA CYS A 56 7.54 17.43 -17.78
C CYS A 56 6.47 17.01 -18.83
N ALA A 57 6.66 15.87 -19.53
CA ALA A 57 5.74 15.45 -20.59
C ALA A 57 4.47 14.75 -20.06
N LEU A 58 4.58 13.88 -19.04
CA LEU A 58 3.43 13.41 -18.25
C LEU A 58 2.61 14.57 -17.67
N ARG A 59 3.31 15.63 -17.28
CA ARG A 59 2.78 16.83 -16.65
C ARG A 59 1.90 17.68 -17.58
N GLN A 60 2.30 17.85 -18.84
CA GLN A 60 1.52 18.58 -19.86
C GLN A 60 0.19 17.89 -20.25
N LEU A 61 0.08 16.57 -20.06
CA LEU A 61 -1.19 15.87 -20.26
C LEU A 61 -2.11 15.92 -19.04
N SER A 62 -1.56 16.16 -17.84
CA SER A 62 -2.36 16.46 -16.65
C SER A 62 -3.20 17.72 -16.87
N THR A 63 -2.63 18.73 -17.55
CA THR A 63 -3.35 19.95 -17.96
C THR A 63 -4.28 19.74 -19.17
N ALA A 64 -3.97 18.85 -20.11
CA ALA A 64 -4.86 18.51 -21.23
C ALA A 64 -6.06 17.62 -20.81
N ALA A 65 -5.88 16.79 -19.78
CA ALA A 65 -6.92 15.94 -19.19
C ALA A 65 -7.92 16.71 -18.31
N ASN A 66 -7.62 17.96 -17.93
CA ASN A 66 -8.48 18.80 -17.09
C ASN A 66 -9.79 19.26 -17.76
N ALA A 67 -10.00 18.98 -19.05
CA ALA A 67 -11.13 19.51 -19.81
C ALA A 67 -12.31 18.55 -20.00
N ARG A 68 -12.30 17.33 -19.42
CA ARG A 68 -13.41 16.37 -19.59
C ARG A 68 -13.77 15.68 -18.27
N GLU A 69 -15.06 15.42 -18.12
CA GLU A 69 -15.71 14.71 -17.03
C GLU A 69 -14.88 13.53 -16.50
N PRO A 70 -14.97 13.22 -15.18
CA PRO A 70 -14.18 12.16 -14.57
C PRO A 70 -14.35 10.86 -15.37
N PRO A 71 -13.25 10.20 -15.75
CA PRO A 71 -13.32 9.01 -16.57
C PRO A 71 -14.19 7.94 -15.91
N LYS A 72 -15.06 7.31 -16.72
CA LYS A 72 -15.91 6.19 -16.31
C LYS A 72 -15.02 4.99 -15.97
N GLY A 73 -14.68 4.87 -14.70
CA GLY A 73 -14.16 3.67 -14.03
C GLY A 73 -12.72 3.31 -14.38
N PHE A 74 -11.78 3.64 -13.49
CA PHE A 74 -10.42 3.05 -13.47
C PHE A 74 -10.45 1.52 -13.23
N ILE A 75 -11.60 1.01 -12.79
CA ILE A 75 -11.90 -0.42 -12.63
C ILE A 75 -13.23 -0.66 -13.33
N SER A 76 -13.18 -1.24 -14.52
CA SER A 76 -14.40 -1.48 -15.32
C SER A 76 -15.18 -2.73 -14.89
N SER A 77 -14.73 -3.48 -13.87
CA SER A 77 -15.42 -4.70 -13.45
C SER A 77 -16.42 -4.42 -12.32
N ALA A 78 -17.67 -4.84 -12.53
CA ALA A 78 -18.69 -4.96 -11.48
C ALA A 78 -18.12 -5.63 -10.21
N PRO A 79 -18.72 -5.39 -9.02
CA PRO A 79 -18.31 -6.02 -7.77
C PRO A 79 -18.12 -7.53 -7.97
N ARG A 80 -16.90 -8.04 -7.81
CA ARG A 80 -16.65 -9.46 -8.02
C ARG A 80 -17.11 -10.20 -6.76
N GLU A 81 -18.09 -11.08 -6.92
CA GLU A 81 -18.68 -11.83 -5.81
C GLU A 81 -17.69 -12.81 -5.17
N ARG A 82 -16.67 -13.27 -5.91
CA ARG A 82 -15.65 -14.24 -5.45
C ARG A 82 -14.25 -13.90 -5.93
N SER A 83 -13.26 -14.20 -5.10
CA SER A 83 -11.84 -14.20 -5.46
C SER A 83 -11.56 -15.23 -6.57
N LEU A 84 -10.62 -14.92 -7.47
CA LEU A 84 -10.13 -15.85 -8.49
C LEU A 84 -9.44 -17.06 -7.87
N VAL A 85 -8.74 -16.87 -6.76
CA VAL A 85 -8.13 -17.98 -5.99
C VAL A 85 -9.21 -18.90 -5.45
N GLU A 86 -10.28 -18.35 -4.88
CA GLU A 86 -11.42 -19.14 -4.39
C GLU A 86 -12.11 -19.89 -5.53
N GLU A 87 -12.28 -19.25 -6.69
CA GLU A 87 -12.88 -19.88 -7.86
C GLU A 87 -12.00 -21.02 -8.41
N LEU A 88 -10.67 -20.87 -8.42
CA LEU A 88 -9.75 -21.96 -8.75
C LEU A 88 -9.82 -23.11 -7.75
N HIS A 89 -9.90 -22.81 -6.44
CA HIS A 89 -10.08 -23.83 -5.41
C HIS A 89 -11.39 -24.59 -5.60
N ARG A 90 -12.47 -23.88 -5.88
CA ARG A 90 -13.78 -24.46 -6.18
C ARG A 90 -13.72 -25.38 -7.39
N LEU A 91 -13.15 -24.92 -8.50
CA LEU A 91 -13.00 -25.70 -9.72
C LEU A 91 -12.15 -26.96 -9.50
N GLU A 92 -11.16 -26.93 -8.62
CA GLU A 92 -10.37 -28.12 -8.31
C GLU A 92 -11.15 -29.19 -7.54
N HIS A 93 -12.07 -28.79 -6.65
CA HIS A 93 -12.77 -29.71 -5.75
C HIS A 93 -14.16 -30.14 -6.25
N GLU A 94 -14.88 -29.27 -6.94
CA GLU A 94 -16.24 -29.54 -7.41
C GLU A 94 -16.28 -30.23 -8.79
N THR A 95 -15.17 -30.17 -9.54
CA THR A 95 -15.10 -30.76 -10.88
C THR A 95 -14.95 -32.28 -10.79
N PRO A 96 -15.68 -33.06 -11.60
CA PRO A 96 -15.48 -34.50 -11.69
C PRO A 96 -14.01 -34.85 -11.95
N TRP A 97 -13.53 -35.94 -11.33
CA TRP A 97 -12.12 -36.34 -11.35
C TRP A 97 -11.48 -36.38 -12.75
N TRP A 98 -12.25 -36.77 -13.78
CA TRP A 98 -11.76 -36.85 -15.17
C TRP A 98 -11.53 -35.45 -15.77
N ALA A 99 -12.43 -34.50 -15.51
CA ALA A 99 -12.32 -33.13 -15.99
C ALA A 99 -11.23 -32.38 -15.21
N ALA A 100 -11.13 -32.61 -13.90
CA ALA A 100 -10.01 -32.10 -13.10
C ALA A 100 -8.66 -32.62 -13.62
N SER A 101 -8.59 -33.87 -14.09
CA SER A 101 -7.39 -34.44 -14.70
C SER A 101 -7.04 -33.76 -16.03
N LEU A 102 -8.02 -33.48 -16.88
CA LEU A 102 -7.82 -32.68 -18.10
C LEU A 102 -7.32 -31.26 -17.78
N PHE A 103 -7.93 -30.62 -16.77
CA PHE A 103 -7.54 -29.29 -16.30
C PHE A 103 -6.13 -29.24 -15.72
N ARG A 104 -5.68 -30.31 -15.04
CA ARG A 104 -4.29 -30.47 -14.61
C ARG A 104 -3.34 -30.62 -15.80
N LEU A 105 -3.72 -31.39 -16.82
CA LEU A 105 -2.91 -31.58 -18.02
C LEU A 105 -2.68 -30.27 -18.80
N VAL A 106 -3.70 -29.40 -18.87
CA VAL A 106 -3.55 -28.06 -19.48
C VAL A 106 -2.92 -27.02 -18.54
N GLY A 107 -2.58 -27.40 -17.30
CA GLY A 107 -1.82 -26.57 -16.36
C GLY A 107 -2.63 -25.57 -15.53
N MET A 108 -3.96 -25.68 -15.44
CA MET A 108 -4.80 -24.70 -14.75
C MET A 108 -4.64 -24.67 -13.22
N PHE A 109 -4.22 -25.77 -12.60
CA PHE A 109 -4.01 -25.85 -11.14
C PHE A 109 -2.53 -25.79 -10.73
N THR A 110 -1.69 -25.23 -11.59
CA THR A 110 -0.27 -25.06 -11.25
C THR A 110 -0.08 -23.97 -10.19
N PRO A 111 0.99 -24.02 -9.37
CA PRO A 111 1.31 -22.95 -8.43
C PRO A 111 1.40 -21.57 -9.09
N LYS A 112 1.87 -21.53 -10.35
CA LYS A 112 1.91 -20.31 -11.15
C LYS A 112 0.52 -19.75 -11.42
N GLN A 113 -0.42 -20.57 -11.89
CA GLN A 113 -1.79 -20.12 -12.13
C GLN A 113 -2.49 -19.64 -10.86
N ARG A 114 -2.24 -20.29 -9.71
CA ARG A 114 -2.76 -19.80 -8.42
C ARG A 114 -2.15 -18.45 -8.03
N GLN A 115 -0.85 -18.26 -8.21
CA GLN A 115 -0.20 -16.96 -7.99
C GLN A 115 -0.75 -15.89 -8.96
N ALA A 116 -1.03 -16.23 -10.22
CA ALA A 116 -1.61 -15.31 -11.18
C ALA A 116 -3.04 -14.88 -10.81
N ALA A 117 -3.86 -15.83 -10.35
CA ALA A 117 -5.17 -15.54 -9.80
C ALA A 117 -5.09 -14.62 -8.57
N ALA A 118 -4.20 -14.93 -7.63
CA ALA A 118 -3.93 -14.09 -6.46
C ALA A 118 -3.49 -12.68 -6.85
N GLY A 119 -2.65 -12.54 -7.89
CA GLY A 119 -2.23 -11.23 -8.40
C GLY A 119 -3.39 -10.45 -9.01
N GLY A 120 -4.35 -11.15 -9.64
CA GLY A 120 -5.60 -10.55 -10.11
C GLY A 120 -6.51 -10.04 -9.00
N ASP A 121 -6.64 -10.82 -7.92
CA ASP A 121 -7.42 -10.42 -6.76
C ASP A 121 -6.76 -9.25 -6.03
N LEU A 122 -5.43 -9.28 -5.88
CA LEU A 122 -4.67 -8.21 -5.26
C LEU A 122 -4.83 -6.89 -6.03
N TYR A 123 -4.69 -6.92 -7.36
CA TYR A 123 -4.93 -5.75 -8.21
C TYR A 123 -6.34 -5.18 -8.00
N TYR A 124 -7.35 -6.06 -7.99
CA TYR A 124 -8.74 -5.65 -7.80
C TYR A 124 -8.95 -4.96 -6.44
N VAL A 125 -8.43 -5.54 -5.36
CA VAL A 125 -8.55 -4.99 -4.00
C VAL A 125 -7.80 -3.66 -3.85
N CYS A 126 -6.58 -3.54 -4.39
CA CYS A 126 -5.82 -2.29 -4.41
C CYS A 126 -6.55 -1.21 -5.23
N GLY A 127 -7.12 -1.60 -6.36
CA GLY A 127 -7.96 -0.74 -7.17
C GLY A 127 -9.13 -0.21 -6.36
N MET A 128 -9.96 -1.08 -5.78
CA MET A 128 -11.16 -0.68 -5.05
C MET A 128 -10.82 0.25 -3.88
N GLN A 129 -9.72 -0.02 -3.18
CA GLN A 129 -9.25 0.84 -2.09
C GLN A 129 -8.86 2.23 -2.60
N SER A 130 -8.22 2.34 -3.76
CA SER A 130 -7.82 3.65 -4.32
C SER A 130 -8.99 4.57 -4.69
N LEU A 131 -10.21 4.03 -4.78
CA LEU A 131 -11.42 4.76 -5.15
C LEU A 131 -12.13 5.40 -3.95
N LEU A 132 -11.58 5.27 -2.74
CA LEU A 132 -12.17 5.86 -1.55
C LEU A 132 -12.28 7.39 -1.68
N PRO A 133 -13.47 7.98 -1.48
CA PRO A 133 -13.69 9.42 -1.65
C PRO A 133 -12.84 10.28 -0.71
N GLU A 134 -12.39 9.72 0.42
CA GLU A 134 -11.54 10.37 1.40
C GLU A 134 -10.21 10.88 0.84
N PHE A 135 -9.70 10.26 -0.22
CA PHE A 135 -8.48 10.73 -0.88
C PHE A 135 -8.67 12.09 -1.56
N PHE A 136 -9.87 12.37 -2.04
CA PHE A 136 -10.22 13.57 -2.79
C PHE A 136 -10.94 14.62 -1.93
N ASP A 137 -11.41 14.25 -0.75
CA ASP A 137 -12.01 15.16 0.23
C ASP A 137 -11.00 16.25 0.64
N PRO A 138 -11.25 17.55 0.38
CA PRO A 138 -10.36 18.64 0.75
C PRO A 138 -9.99 18.69 2.24
N ALA A 139 -10.84 18.17 3.13
CA ALA A 139 -10.59 18.13 4.57
C ALA A 139 -9.71 16.95 5.01
N ARG A 140 -9.44 15.99 4.11
CA ARG A 140 -8.65 14.78 4.38
C ARG A 140 -7.48 14.69 3.40
N GLY A 141 -7.56 13.82 2.38
CA GLY A 141 -6.51 13.64 1.40
C GLY A 141 -6.37 14.82 0.44
N GLY A 142 -7.45 15.53 0.11
CA GLY A 142 -7.48 16.69 -0.78
C GLY A 142 -6.59 16.57 -2.02
N LEU A 143 -6.50 15.36 -2.59
CA LEU A 143 -5.81 15.11 -3.83
C LEU A 143 -6.69 15.56 -5.00
N ASP A 144 -6.05 16.00 -6.08
CA ASP A 144 -6.76 16.39 -7.30
C ASP A 144 -7.31 15.14 -7.99
N ASP A 145 -8.59 15.17 -8.39
CA ASP A 145 -9.28 14.02 -8.98
C ASP A 145 -8.95 13.83 -10.47
N ARG A 146 -7.67 13.54 -10.73
CA ARG A 146 -7.12 13.34 -12.07
C ARG A 146 -6.69 11.91 -12.28
N TYR A 147 -6.68 11.48 -13.55
CA TYR A 147 -6.24 10.14 -13.95
C TYR A 147 -4.90 9.73 -13.34
N TYR A 148 -3.88 10.58 -13.42
CA TYR A 148 -2.55 10.25 -12.88
C TYR A 148 -2.54 10.10 -11.36
N ILE A 149 -3.36 10.84 -10.63
CA ILE A 149 -3.47 10.70 -9.17
C ILE A 149 -4.17 9.39 -8.82
N ARG A 150 -5.28 9.05 -9.50
CA ARG A 150 -5.95 7.76 -9.35
C ARG A 150 -5.00 6.60 -9.64
N PHE A 151 -4.24 6.70 -10.74
CA PHE A 151 -3.20 5.72 -11.08
C PHE A 151 -2.15 5.61 -9.96
N GLN A 152 -1.62 6.74 -9.48
CA GLN A 152 -0.65 6.78 -8.38
C GLN A 152 -1.18 6.16 -7.10
N LEU A 153 -2.46 6.38 -6.77
CA LEU A 153 -3.09 5.73 -5.62
C LEU A 153 -3.14 4.21 -5.81
N VAL A 154 -3.53 3.70 -6.99
CA VAL A 154 -3.52 2.24 -7.22
C VAL A 154 -2.14 1.65 -7.01
N VAL A 155 -1.10 2.22 -7.64
CA VAL A 155 0.26 1.69 -7.48
C VAL A 155 0.77 1.84 -6.05
N LEU A 156 0.42 2.92 -5.33
CA LEU A 156 0.75 3.09 -3.92
C LEU A 156 0.18 1.94 -3.07
N HIS A 157 -1.09 1.56 -3.28
CA HIS A 157 -1.70 0.42 -2.61
C HIS A 157 -1.02 -0.91 -2.99
N CYS A 158 -0.68 -1.11 -4.27
CA CYS A 158 0.08 -2.29 -4.69
C CYS A 158 1.46 -2.34 -4.01
N TRP A 159 2.14 -1.21 -3.80
CA TRP A 159 3.41 -1.16 -3.05
C TRP A 159 3.22 -1.49 -1.58
N ILE A 160 2.18 -0.97 -0.92
CA ILE A 160 1.85 -1.32 0.47
C ILE A 160 1.71 -2.84 0.62
N CYS A 161 0.97 -3.50 -0.27
CA CYS A 161 0.84 -4.96 -0.27
C CYS A 161 2.18 -5.65 -0.61
N HIS A 162 2.97 -5.10 -1.52
CA HIS A 162 4.28 -5.65 -1.89
C HIS A 162 5.28 -5.61 -0.72
N VAL A 163 5.25 -4.57 0.13
CA VAL A 163 6.04 -4.52 1.37
C VAL A 163 5.77 -5.76 2.24
N ARG A 164 4.51 -6.17 2.37
CA ARG A 164 4.13 -7.38 3.08
C ARG A 164 4.54 -8.66 2.34
N LEU A 165 4.34 -8.73 1.03
CA LEU A 165 4.71 -9.91 0.23
C LEU A 165 6.21 -10.22 0.29
N ARG A 166 7.07 -9.19 0.37
CA ARG A 166 8.53 -9.35 0.50
C ARG A 166 8.99 -10.02 1.80
N GLN A 167 8.09 -10.21 2.77
CA GLN A 167 8.36 -11.00 3.97
C GLN A 167 8.27 -12.52 3.71
N GLU A 168 7.66 -12.92 2.59
CA GLU A 168 7.55 -14.31 2.17
C GLU A 168 8.75 -14.71 1.28
N PRO A 169 9.03 -16.03 1.14
CA PRO A 169 10.01 -16.52 0.19
C PRO A 169 9.71 -16.02 -1.23
N LYS A 170 10.74 -15.61 -1.97
CA LYS A 170 10.60 -14.98 -3.29
C LYS A 170 9.82 -15.85 -4.27
N GLU A 171 10.02 -17.17 -4.20
CA GLU A 171 9.40 -18.15 -5.08
C GLU A 171 7.87 -18.19 -4.92
N HIS A 172 7.35 -17.74 -3.78
CA HIS A 172 5.93 -17.77 -3.46
C HIS A 172 5.18 -16.51 -3.89
N TYR A 173 5.84 -15.36 -4.03
CA TYR A 173 5.17 -14.10 -4.40
C TYR A 173 5.64 -13.49 -5.73
N GLU A 174 6.76 -13.92 -6.30
CA GLU A 174 7.33 -13.29 -7.51
C GLU A 174 6.34 -13.25 -8.67
N HIS A 175 5.66 -14.35 -8.95
CA HIS A 175 4.70 -14.39 -10.06
C HIS A 175 3.40 -13.66 -9.70
N LEU A 176 2.95 -13.75 -8.45
CA LEU A 176 1.79 -13.00 -7.95
C LEU A 176 1.97 -11.50 -8.14
N PHE A 177 3.10 -10.95 -7.67
CA PHE A 177 3.36 -9.52 -7.78
C PHE A 177 3.58 -9.09 -9.24
N LYS A 178 4.25 -9.92 -10.05
CA LYS A 178 4.38 -9.69 -11.49
C LYS A 178 3.00 -9.55 -12.15
N GLU A 179 2.09 -10.48 -11.90
CA GLU A 179 0.73 -10.50 -12.47
C GLU A 179 -0.11 -9.32 -11.98
N THR A 180 0.07 -8.91 -10.72
CA THR A 180 -0.54 -7.69 -10.18
C THR A 180 -0.11 -6.46 -10.99
N MET A 181 1.19 -6.30 -11.23
CA MET A 181 1.73 -5.17 -11.97
C MET A 181 1.39 -5.22 -13.46
N GLU A 182 1.36 -6.41 -14.08
CA GLU A 182 0.92 -6.57 -15.47
C GLU A 182 -0.53 -6.08 -15.65
N LYS A 183 -1.42 -6.32 -14.69
CA LYS A 183 -2.78 -5.78 -14.73
C LYS A 183 -2.84 -4.27 -14.54
N VAL A 184 -2.04 -3.72 -13.62
CA VAL A 184 -1.91 -2.26 -13.46
C VAL A 184 -1.48 -1.60 -14.77
N TRP A 185 -0.42 -2.11 -15.41
CA TRP A 185 0.10 -1.52 -16.63
C TRP A 185 -0.80 -1.78 -17.83
N GLY A 186 -1.41 -2.96 -17.93
CA GLY A 186 -2.39 -3.27 -18.97
C GLY A 186 -3.62 -2.37 -18.88
N GLN A 187 -4.13 -2.09 -17.68
CA GLN A 187 -5.22 -1.15 -17.51
C GLN A 187 -4.79 0.28 -17.87
N ALA A 188 -3.59 0.71 -17.44
CA ALA A 188 -3.07 2.03 -17.82
C ALA A 188 -2.91 2.17 -19.34
N GLU A 189 -2.49 1.11 -20.03
CA GLU A 189 -2.38 1.07 -21.49
C GLU A 189 -3.76 1.25 -22.16
N ILE A 190 -4.77 0.50 -21.69
CA ILE A 190 -6.16 0.61 -22.15
C ILE A 190 -6.69 2.02 -21.91
N ASP A 191 -6.48 2.59 -20.73
CA ASP A 191 -6.99 3.91 -20.38
C ASP A 191 -6.35 5.00 -21.24
N LEU A 192 -5.03 4.97 -21.43
CA LEU A 192 -4.32 5.91 -22.29
C LEU A 192 -4.72 5.77 -23.77
N ALA A 193 -4.88 4.55 -24.28
CA ALA A 193 -5.27 4.31 -25.66
C ALA A 193 -6.72 4.75 -25.93
N TYR A 194 -7.68 4.32 -25.10
CA TYR A 194 -9.10 4.51 -25.38
C TYR A 194 -9.69 5.79 -24.76
N GLN A 195 -9.31 6.16 -23.54
CA GLN A 195 -9.87 7.34 -22.88
C GLN A 195 -9.19 8.63 -23.37
N PHE A 196 -7.89 8.55 -23.65
CA PHE A 196 -7.11 9.71 -24.09
C PHE A 196 -6.78 9.71 -25.60
N ASN A 197 -7.23 8.69 -26.35
CA ASN A 197 -7.03 8.56 -27.80
C ASN A 197 -5.56 8.72 -28.22
N MET A 198 -4.63 8.19 -27.42
CA MET A 198 -3.20 8.26 -27.72
C MET A 198 -2.85 7.28 -28.84
N ASP A 199 -2.00 7.73 -29.77
CA ASP A 199 -1.40 6.82 -30.74
C ASP A 199 -0.35 5.89 -30.06
N TYR A 200 0.08 4.85 -30.78
CA TYR A 200 1.03 3.87 -30.25
C TYR A 200 2.35 4.48 -29.76
N LEU A 201 2.87 5.51 -30.43
CA LEU A 201 4.15 6.12 -30.08
C LEU A 201 4.03 6.98 -28.82
N GLN A 202 2.95 7.77 -28.74
CA GLN A 202 2.58 8.53 -27.55
C GLN A 202 2.37 7.61 -26.36
N LEU A 203 1.59 6.55 -26.54
CA LEU A 203 1.31 5.52 -25.53
C LEU A 203 2.58 4.91 -24.97
N SER A 204 3.49 4.42 -25.84
CA SER A 204 4.74 3.80 -25.42
C SER A 204 5.62 4.78 -24.64
N LYS A 205 5.67 6.04 -25.06
CA LYS A 205 6.43 7.09 -24.37
C LYS A 205 5.86 7.36 -22.98
N HIS A 206 4.54 7.55 -22.88
CA HIS A 206 3.89 7.85 -21.60
C HIS A 206 3.96 6.69 -20.62
N LEU A 207 3.73 5.45 -21.08
CA LEU A 207 3.81 4.28 -20.22
C LEU A 207 5.22 4.11 -19.62
N LYS A 208 6.27 4.34 -20.42
CA LYS A 208 7.66 4.32 -19.94
C LYS A 208 7.93 5.42 -18.91
N GLU A 209 7.43 6.63 -19.14
CA GLU A 209 7.57 7.73 -18.20
C GLU A 209 6.84 7.44 -16.87
N MET A 210 5.64 6.85 -16.93
CA MET A 210 4.87 6.43 -15.74
C MET A 210 5.62 5.36 -14.95
N GLN A 211 6.14 4.33 -15.63
CA GLN A 211 6.95 3.28 -15.01
C GLN A 211 8.22 3.84 -14.36
N PHE A 212 8.93 4.73 -15.05
CA PHE A 212 10.14 5.34 -14.51
C PHE A 212 9.85 6.18 -13.25
N THR A 213 8.80 6.99 -13.29
CA THR A 213 8.34 7.79 -12.15
C THR A 213 7.99 6.87 -10.98
N TRP A 214 7.18 5.84 -11.24
CA TRP A 214 6.77 4.86 -10.26
C TRP A 214 7.96 4.18 -9.57
N HIS A 215 8.93 3.66 -10.32
CA HIS A 215 10.12 3.02 -9.75
C HIS A 215 10.95 3.99 -8.90
N GLY A 216 11.04 5.26 -9.31
CA GLY A 216 11.67 6.31 -8.52
C GLY A 216 10.93 6.57 -7.19
N THR A 217 9.61 6.63 -7.22
CA THR A 217 8.76 6.80 -6.03
C THR A 217 8.88 5.61 -5.09
N VAL A 218 8.75 4.37 -5.59
CA VAL A 218 8.90 3.15 -4.77
C VAL A 218 10.24 3.10 -4.06
N ARG A 219 11.34 3.42 -4.77
CA ARG A 219 12.67 3.43 -4.15
C ARG A 219 12.76 4.45 -3.01
N ALA A 220 12.14 5.61 -3.18
CA ALA A 220 12.10 6.63 -2.14
C ALA A 220 11.22 6.21 -0.95
N LEU A 221 10.07 5.57 -1.22
CA LEU A 221 9.19 5.02 -0.18
C LEU A 221 9.89 3.91 0.61
N ASP A 222 10.57 2.98 -0.06
CA ASP A 222 11.35 1.91 0.56
C ASP A 222 12.46 2.47 1.46
N ALA A 223 13.15 3.52 1.03
CA ALA A 223 14.16 4.18 1.85
C ALA A 223 13.54 4.91 3.05
N ALA A 224 12.36 5.53 2.87
CA ALA A 224 11.66 6.24 3.93
C ALA A 224 11.20 5.29 5.04
N VAL A 225 10.61 4.14 4.72
CA VAL A 225 10.07 3.22 5.73
C VAL A 225 11.13 2.55 6.62
N VAL A 226 12.40 2.52 6.19
CA VAL A 226 13.52 1.98 6.98
C VAL A 226 14.34 3.05 7.70
N ALA A 227 14.03 4.33 7.47
CA ALA A 227 14.73 5.44 8.11
C ALA A 227 14.36 5.57 9.59
N GLU A 228 15.24 6.14 10.40
CA GLU A 228 14.96 6.42 11.83
C GLU A 228 13.79 7.39 11.98
N ASP A 229 13.67 8.35 11.06
CA ASP A 229 12.63 9.36 10.92
C ASP A 229 11.58 8.97 9.87
N ALA A 230 11.16 7.69 9.86
CA ALA A 230 10.32 7.12 8.81
C ALA A 230 9.06 7.93 8.47
N ARG A 231 8.38 8.47 9.49
CA ARG A 231 7.18 9.31 9.31
C ARG A 231 7.49 10.59 8.52
N GLU A 232 8.55 11.30 8.89
CA GLU A 232 8.95 12.56 8.25
C GLU A 232 9.43 12.33 6.81
N GLN A 233 10.23 11.28 6.59
CA GLN A 233 10.70 10.91 5.25
C GLN A 233 9.56 10.46 4.35
N LEU A 234 8.63 9.67 4.89
CA LEU A 234 7.47 9.20 4.15
C LEU A 234 6.57 10.38 3.75
N HIS A 235 6.34 11.31 4.68
CA HIS A 235 5.64 12.56 4.41
C HIS A 235 6.29 13.34 3.26
N ALA A 236 7.61 13.56 3.32
CA ALA A 236 8.33 14.28 2.27
C ALA A 236 8.22 13.60 0.89
N VAL A 237 8.28 12.26 0.85
CA VAL A 237 8.11 11.49 -0.40
C VAL A 237 6.68 11.62 -0.92
N LEU A 238 5.66 11.44 -0.08
CA LEU A 238 4.27 11.53 -0.50
C LEU A 238 3.91 12.93 -0.98
N GLN A 239 4.31 13.97 -0.24
CA GLN A 239 4.10 15.37 -0.61
C GLN A 239 4.71 15.68 -1.98
N ARG A 240 5.97 15.26 -2.22
CA ARG A 240 6.67 15.54 -3.48
C ARG A 240 6.04 14.85 -4.70
N ASN A 241 5.45 13.67 -4.54
CA ASN A 241 4.97 12.88 -5.67
C ASN A 241 3.47 13.07 -5.94
N LEU A 242 2.64 13.13 -4.88
CA LEU A 242 1.18 13.20 -5.04
C LEU A 242 0.63 14.63 -4.95
N TYR A 243 1.28 15.53 -4.23
CA TYR A 243 0.80 16.91 -4.00
C TYR A 243 1.52 17.94 -4.87
N THR A 244 1.66 17.61 -6.15
CA THR A 244 2.19 18.54 -7.16
C THR A 244 1.14 18.82 -8.23
N ASP A 245 1.10 20.05 -8.70
CA ASP A 245 0.25 20.45 -9.81
C ASP A 245 0.74 19.85 -11.15
N GLY A 246 -0.01 20.12 -12.22
CA GLY A 246 0.37 19.69 -13.57
C GLY A 246 1.70 20.27 -14.06
N GLU A 247 2.28 21.27 -13.39
CA GLU A 247 3.57 21.88 -13.72
C GLU A 247 4.70 21.40 -12.80
N GLY A 248 4.38 20.55 -11.81
CA GLY A 248 5.32 20.06 -10.82
C GLY A 248 5.60 21.04 -9.67
N LYS A 249 4.77 22.08 -9.52
CA LYS A 249 4.82 22.98 -8.38
C LYS A 249 4.05 22.36 -7.22
N PRO A 250 4.53 22.50 -5.97
CA PRO A 250 3.78 22.07 -4.81
C PRO A 250 2.40 22.76 -4.79
N LEU A 251 1.37 21.97 -4.50
CA LEU A 251 0.05 22.51 -4.22
C LEU A 251 0.11 23.39 -2.95
N VAL A 252 -0.71 24.44 -2.89
CA VAL A 252 -0.73 25.39 -1.77
C VAL A 252 -1.44 24.76 -0.57
N ASN A 253 -0.91 24.95 0.65
CA ASN A 253 -1.51 24.52 1.92
C ASN A 253 -1.79 23.00 2.05
N VAL A 254 -0.93 22.15 1.48
CA VAL A 254 -1.11 20.68 1.48
C VAL A 254 -0.48 19.93 2.63
N GLU A 255 0.10 20.63 3.60
CA GLU A 255 0.83 20.01 4.71
C GLU A 255 -0.09 19.11 5.56
N SER A 256 -1.29 19.58 5.91
CA SER A 256 -2.28 18.78 6.64
C SER A 256 -2.71 17.53 5.87
N ASN A 257 -2.85 17.64 4.56
CA ASN A 257 -3.38 16.58 3.71
C ASN A 257 -2.30 15.52 3.46
N ALA A 258 -1.06 15.95 3.22
CA ALA A 258 0.10 15.07 3.15
C ALA A 258 0.37 14.36 4.48
N ALA A 259 0.16 15.03 5.61
CA ALA A 259 0.21 14.41 6.93
C ALA A 259 -0.88 13.32 7.08
N TRP A 260 -2.12 13.62 6.69
CA TRP A 260 -3.21 12.62 6.70
C TRP A 260 -2.87 11.40 5.84
N LEU A 261 -2.35 11.60 4.62
CA LEU A 261 -1.97 10.50 3.74
C LEU A 261 -0.79 9.69 4.30
N THR A 262 0.15 10.34 4.98
CA THR A 262 1.25 9.67 5.69
C THR A 262 0.72 8.74 6.76
N GLU A 263 -0.16 9.23 7.63
CA GLU A 263 -0.77 8.40 8.68
C GLU A 263 -1.62 7.28 8.08
N TYR A 264 -2.34 7.54 6.98
CA TYR A 264 -3.03 6.50 6.22
C TYR A 264 -2.06 5.40 5.78
N VAL A 265 -0.95 5.75 5.11
CA VAL A 265 0.01 4.75 4.62
C VAL A 265 0.62 3.95 5.77
N LEU A 266 0.99 4.60 6.88
CA LEU A 266 1.53 3.91 8.06
C LEU A 266 0.51 2.96 8.70
N LEU A 267 -0.75 3.41 8.81
CA LEU A 267 -1.85 2.59 9.30
C LEU A 267 -2.06 1.34 8.42
N GLN A 268 -2.09 1.52 7.10
CA GLN A 268 -2.27 0.41 6.17
C GLN A 268 -1.07 -0.54 6.15
N LEU A 269 0.16 -0.04 6.21
CA LEU A 269 1.35 -0.88 6.36
C LEU A 269 1.25 -1.75 7.63
N ASN A 270 0.84 -1.18 8.76
CA ASN A 270 0.62 -1.93 10.00
C ASN A 270 -0.46 -3.02 9.83
N ALA A 271 -1.56 -2.69 9.15
CA ALA A 271 -2.64 -3.64 8.90
C ALA A 271 -2.17 -4.81 8.02
N GLN A 272 -1.44 -4.53 6.95
CA GLN A 272 -0.89 -5.55 6.06
C GLN A 272 0.13 -6.45 6.79
N MET A 273 0.98 -5.87 7.66
CA MET A 273 1.96 -6.64 8.44
C MET A 273 1.33 -7.64 9.41
N LYS A 274 0.06 -7.46 9.79
CA LYS A 274 -0.70 -8.41 10.63
C LYS A 274 -1.33 -9.56 9.82
N LEU A 275 -1.28 -9.52 8.49
CA LEU A 275 -1.84 -10.58 7.66
C LEU A 275 -1.04 -11.88 7.78
N SER A 276 -1.76 -13.00 7.79
CA SER A 276 -1.15 -14.32 7.70
C SER A 276 -0.44 -14.50 6.35
N SER A 277 0.60 -15.35 6.30
CA SER A 277 1.29 -15.67 5.05
C SER A 277 0.35 -16.25 4.00
N THR A 278 -0.60 -17.10 4.42
CA THR A 278 -1.61 -17.69 3.54
C THR A 278 -2.51 -16.62 2.91
N ASP A 279 -3.01 -15.67 3.71
CA ASP A 279 -3.88 -14.60 3.20
C ASP A 279 -3.12 -13.70 2.21
N ALA A 280 -1.88 -13.31 2.56
CA ALA A 280 -1.04 -12.48 1.71
C ALA A 280 -0.76 -13.16 0.35
N LEU A 281 -0.41 -14.46 0.37
CA LEU A 281 -0.10 -15.23 -0.84
C LEU A 281 -1.35 -15.59 -1.67
N ASN A 282 -2.54 -15.51 -1.08
CA ASN A 282 -3.80 -15.65 -1.80
C ASN A 282 -4.30 -14.30 -2.37
N GLY A 283 -3.51 -13.23 -2.27
CA GLY A 283 -3.88 -11.91 -2.81
C GLY A 283 -4.97 -11.21 -2.01
N ILE A 284 -5.18 -11.61 -0.75
CA ILE A 284 -6.17 -10.99 0.13
C ILE A 284 -5.55 -9.72 0.74
N GLY A 285 -5.95 -8.55 0.24
CA GLY A 285 -5.65 -7.28 0.89
C GLY A 285 -6.70 -6.94 1.95
N ARG A 286 -6.30 -6.76 3.22
CA ARG A 286 -7.18 -6.18 4.25
C ARG A 286 -6.70 -4.78 4.60
N TRP A 287 -7.59 -3.82 4.44
CA TRP A 287 -7.33 -2.43 4.78
C TRP A 287 -7.89 -2.12 6.16
N ALA A 288 -7.15 -1.37 6.97
CA ALA A 288 -7.64 -0.85 8.24
C ALA A 288 -8.73 0.20 8.01
N ASP A 289 -9.63 0.31 8.99
CA ASP A 289 -10.71 1.29 8.97
C ASP A 289 -10.14 2.71 9.09
N LEU A 290 -10.62 3.61 8.23
CA LEU A 290 -10.23 5.02 8.23
C LEU A 290 -10.68 5.76 9.49
N SER A 291 -11.65 5.23 10.26
CA SER A 291 -12.05 5.81 11.54
C SER A 291 -10.88 5.95 12.51
N GLU A 292 -9.89 5.05 12.43
CA GLU A 292 -8.71 5.05 13.30
C GLU A 292 -7.83 6.30 13.11
N LEU A 293 -7.88 6.94 11.93
CA LEU A 293 -7.12 8.16 11.62
C LEU A 293 -7.65 9.40 12.33
N THR A 294 -8.86 9.36 12.90
CA THR A 294 -9.50 10.54 13.50
C THR A 294 -9.22 10.73 14.99
N THR A 295 -8.43 9.83 15.60
CA THR A 295 -8.37 9.65 17.06
C THR A 295 -7.28 10.45 17.79
N GLU A 296 -6.58 11.38 17.14
CA GLU A 296 -5.66 12.31 17.82
C GLU A 296 -6.14 13.76 17.65
N LYS A 297 -6.89 14.23 18.66
CA LYS A 297 -7.07 15.65 18.99
C LYS A 297 -6.55 15.89 20.40
#